data_AF-A0A6C0JQV4-F1
#
_entry.id   AF-A0A6C0JQV4-F1
#
_cell.length_a   1.000
_cell.length_b   1.000
_cell.length_c   1.000
_cell.angle_alpha   90.00
_cell.angle_beta   90.00
_cell.angle_gamma   90.00
#
_symmetry.space_group_name_H-M   'P 1'
#
loop_
_entity.id
_entity.type
_entity.pdbx_description
1 polymer ?
#
loop_
_entity_poly.entity_id
_entity_poly.type
_entity_poly.pdbx_seq_one_letter_code
_entity_poly.pdbx_strand_id
1 'polypeptide(L)'
;MQCSFCTNTFNSKSSLKHHQKTARYCLKLQGVKSKCYVCSTCEKTFSNNYNLSVHIVSCNQTKVAVKLKKNLDTIESKLENALTLVEQKECIIKEQKQQIKELQDKLENVAIKAVQRPTTSNKTQINNYIQNMKPVTDESLLDNVQHLTIDHIKKGPEGYAEYALEYPLKDRMLCSDYSRRKVKFKDNEGNLITDPEMTVLAKRFFESIKEKNKELICKSANELKEKLGDDNVMDTVVKLFDYKSDIEKGSYGEKTEFHHDFVKQVCSQSIKE
;
A
#
# COMPACT_ATOMS: atom_id res chain seq x y z
N MET A 1 67.46 -45.74 -37.83
CA MET A 1 66.55 -45.86 -38.99
C MET A 1 66.03 -44.48 -39.36
N GLN A 2 66.29 -44.01 -40.58
CA GLN A 2 65.88 -42.67 -41.02
C GLN A 2 64.47 -42.70 -41.61
N CYS A 3 63.69 -41.64 -41.40
CA CYS A 3 62.39 -41.49 -42.04
C CYS A 3 62.53 -41.23 -43.54
N SER A 4 61.73 -41.91 -44.37
CA SER A 4 61.76 -41.72 -45.84
C SER A 4 61.20 -40.38 -46.31
N PHE A 5 60.51 -39.63 -45.45
CA PHE A 5 59.82 -38.38 -45.81
C PHE A 5 60.40 -37.15 -45.09
N CYS A 6 61.24 -37.33 -44.08
CA CYS A 6 61.88 -36.23 -43.36
C CYS A 6 63.27 -36.63 -42.85
N THR A 7 64.05 -35.67 -42.37
CA THR A 7 65.44 -35.88 -41.94
C THR A 7 65.60 -36.53 -40.55
N ASN A 8 64.52 -36.93 -39.89
CA ASN A 8 64.58 -37.46 -38.52
C ASN A 8 65.01 -38.94 -38.47
N THR A 9 65.86 -39.26 -37.50
CA THR A 9 66.40 -40.60 -37.27
C THR A 9 65.90 -41.19 -35.96
N PHE A 10 65.51 -42.47 -35.99
CA PHE A 10 64.93 -43.19 -34.86
C PHE A 10 65.77 -44.41 -34.49
N ASN A 11 65.80 -44.72 -33.19
CA ASN A 11 66.53 -45.85 -32.60
C ASN A 11 65.78 -47.19 -32.72
N SER A 12 64.49 -47.18 -33.04
CA SER A 12 63.66 -48.40 -33.17
C SER A 12 62.67 -48.31 -34.34
N LYS A 13 62.26 -49.48 -34.85
CA LYS A 13 61.26 -49.60 -35.93
C LYS A 13 59.88 -49.14 -35.46
N SER A 14 59.54 -49.42 -34.20
CA SER A 14 58.28 -48.99 -33.57
C SER A 14 58.17 -47.47 -33.48
N SER A 15 59.26 -46.80 -33.08
CA SER A 15 59.30 -45.34 -32.98
C SER A 15 59.21 -44.66 -34.35
N LEU A 16 59.91 -45.19 -35.36
CA LEU A 16 59.79 -44.71 -36.74
C LEU A 16 58.36 -44.85 -37.28
N LYS A 17 57.72 -46.01 -37.06
CA LYS A 17 56.35 -46.28 -37.50
C LYS A 17 55.34 -45.39 -36.79
N HIS A 18 55.53 -45.12 -35.50
CA HIS A 18 54.70 -44.18 -34.75
C HIS A 18 54.86 -42.75 -35.31
N HIS A 19 56.09 -42.30 -35.49
CA HIS A 19 56.42 -40.99 -36.05
C HIS A 19 55.76 -40.76 -37.42
N GLN A 20 55.91 -41.70 -38.36
CA GLN A 20 55.31 -41.59 -39.70
C GLN A 20 53.78 -41.48 -39.68
N LYS A 21 53.12 -42.02 -38.64
CA LYS A 21 51.65 -42.02 -38.48
C LYS A 21 51.09 -40.83 -37.71
N THR A 22 51.88 -40.16 -36.86
CA THR A 22 51.35 -39.16 -35.91
C THR A 22 51.99 -37.79 -36.02
N ALA A 23 53.19 -37.66 -36.61
CA ALA A 23 53.88 -36.39 -36.73
C ALA A 23 53.27 -35.55 -37.85
N ARG A 24 52.57 -34.46 -37.49
CA ARG A 24 51.83 -33.59 -38.43
C ARG A 24 52.66 -33.10 -39.61
N TYR A 25 53.90 -32.66 -39.37
CA TYR A 25 54.76 -32.18 -40.46
C TYR A 25 55.17 -33.33 -41.40
N CYS A 26 55.43 -34.52 -40.86
CA CYS A 26 55.79 -35.70 -41.64
C CYS A 26 54.59 -36.20 -42.46
N LEU A 27 53.38 -36.20 -41.88
CA LEU A 27 52.13 -36.51 -42.60
C LEU A 27 51.83 -35.50 -43.71
N LYS A 28 52.12 -34.22 -43.49
CA LYS A 28 52.01 -33.16 -44.51
C LYS A 28 52.97 -33.40 -45.68
N LEU A 29 54.22 -33.79 -45.38
CA LEU A 29 55.23 -34.17 -46.39
C LEU A 29 54.86 -35.45 -47.14
N GLN A 30 54.11 -36.37 -46.50
CA GLN A 30 53.56 -37.58 -47.14
C GLN A 30 52.34 -37.30 -48.03
N GLY A 31 51.80 -36.07 -48.06
CA GLY A 31 50.56 -35.76 -48.78
C GLY A 31 49.29 -36.34 -48.13
N VAL A 32 49.37 -36.83 -46.88
CA VAL A 32 48.26 -37.45 -46.17
C VAL A 32 47.54 -36.41 -45.31
N LYS A 33 46.21 -36.31 -45.44
CA LYS A 33 45.39 -35.48 -44.55
C LYS A 33 45.43 -36.05 -43.13
N SER A 34 46.06 -35.33 -42.19
CA SER A 34 46.14 -35.76 -40.80
C SER A 34 44.79 -35.62 -40.10
N LYS A 35 44.33 -36.68 -39.41
CA LYS A 35 43.17 -36.61 -38.53
C LYS A 35 43.49 -35.73 -37.32
N CYS A 36 42.82 -34.59 -37.20
CA CYS A 36 42.94 -33.67 -36.08
C CYS A 36 41.88 -33.96 -35.00
N TYR A 37 42.26 -33.81 -33.74
CA TYR A 37 41.39 -34.03 -32.59
C TYR A 37 41.23 -32.72 -31.82
N VAL A 38 40.01 -32.19 -31.76
CA VAL A 38 39.73 -30.87 -31.17
C VAL A 38 39.08 -31.03 -29.80
N CYS A 39 39.55 -30.26 -28.81
CA CYS A 39 38.88 -30.19 -27.50
C CYS A 39 37.60 -29.37 -27.61
N SER A 40 36.46 -29.93 -27.22
CA SER A 40 35.17 -29.21 -27.20
C SER A 40 35.10 -28.11 -26.14
N THR A 41 36.02 -28.11 -25.18
CA THR A 41 36.00 -27.19 -24.04
C THR A 41 36.82 -25.92 -24.28
N CYS A 42 37.94 -26.01 -25.00
CA CYS A 42 38.85 -24.89 -25.27
C CYS A 42 39.35 -24.80 -26.72
N GLU A 43 38.81 -25.63 -27.62
CA GLU A 43 39.09 -25.64 -29.07
C GLU A 43 40.54 -25.94 -29.48
N LYS A 44 41.41 -26.29 -28.51
CA LYS A 44 42.79 -26.72 -28.81
C LYS A 44 42.81 -27.99 -29.65
N THR A 45 43.67 -28.00 -30.66
CA THR A 45 43.77 -29.09 -31.65
C THR A 45 45.00 -29.97 -31.39
N PHE A 46 44.79 -31.27 -31.18
CA PHE A 46 45.80 -32.27 -30.88
C PHE A 46 46.09 -33.20 -32.06
N SER A 47 47.32 -33.73 -32.10
CA SER A 47 47.81 -34.60 -33.18
C SER A 47 47.36 -36.06 -33.06
N ASN A 48 46.86 -36.47 -31.89
CA ASN A 48 46.35 -37.82 -31.64
C ASN A 48 45.29 -37.81 -30.53
N ASN A 49 44.55 -38.92 -30.42
CA ASN A 49 43.45 -39.07 -29.46
C ASN A 49 43.91 -39.14 -28.00
N TYR A 50 45.05 -39.79 -27.72
CA TYR A 50 45.57 -39.94 -26.35
C TYR A 50 45.85 -38.59 -25.70
N ASN A 51 46.52 -37.69 -26.43
CA ASN A 51 46.83 -36.34 -25.96
C ASN A 51 45.56 -35.50 -25.76
N LEU A 52 44.54 -35.68 -26.60
CA LEU A 52 43.24 -35.06 -26.40
C LEU A 52 42.57 -35.57 -25.11
N SER A 53 42.55 -36.89 -24.87
CA SER A 53 41.92 -37.48 -23.68
C SER A 53 42.54 -36.99 -22.37
N VAL A 54 43.88 -36.94 -22.30
CA VAL A 54 44.59 -36.41 -21.12
C VAL A 54 44.31 -34.91 -20.94
N HIS A 55 44.26 -34.16 -22.04
CA HIS A 55 43.93 -32.74 -22.01
C HIS A 55 42.50 -32.47 -21.53
N ILE A 56 41.49 -33.24 -21.97
CA ILE A 56 40.08 -33.02 -21.60
C ILE A 56 39.90 -33.05 -20.07
N VAL A 57 40.57 -33.96 -19.37
CA VAL A 57 40.47 -34.07 -17.90
C VAL A 57 40.93 -32.78 -17.22
N SER A 58 42.16 -32.33 -17.54
CA SER A 58 42.71 -31.09 -16.96
C SER A 58 41.95 -29.84 -17.43
N CYS A 59 41.55 -29.78 -18.71
CA CYS A 59 40.80 -28.67 -19.28
C CYS A 59 39.43 -28.49 -18.62
N ASN A 60 38.72 -29.60 -18.37
CA ASN A 60 37.42 -29.57 -17.69
C ASN A 60 37.59 -29.15 -16.22
N GLN A 61 38.61 -29.65 -15.52
CA GLN A 61 38.93 -29.23 -14.16
C GLN A 61 39.20 -27.73 -14.09
N THR A 62 40.00 -27.17 -15.01
CA THR A 62 40.25 -25.73 -15.08
C THR A 62 38.97 -24.94 -15.33
N LYS A 63 38.10 -25.38 -16.25
CA LYS A 63 36.83 -24.71 -16.55
C LYS A 63 35.88 -24.70 -15.35
N VAL A 64 35.80 -25.81 -14.61
CA VAL A 64 35.02 -25.91 -13.38
C VAL A 64 35.59 -24.98 -12.31
N ALA A 65 36.90 -24.96 -12.12
CA ALA A 65 37.55 -24.07 -11.15
C ALA A 65 37.28 -22.58 -11.45
N VAL A 66 37.38 -22.16 -12.71
CA VAL A 66 37.06 -20.78 -13.14
C VAL A 66 35.59 -20.44 -12.87
N LYS A 67 34.68 -21.37 -13.16
CA LYS A 67 33.24 -21.17 -12.89
C LYS A 67 32.95 -21.07 -11.39
N LEU A 68 33.56 -21.93 -10.58
CA LEU A 68 33.41 -21.91 -9.13
C LEU A 68 33.97 -20.62 -8.53
N LYS A 69 35.14 -20.16 -8.97
CA LYS A 69 35.72 -18.89 -8.54
C LYS A 69 34.79 -17.71 -8.82
N LYS A 70 34.27 -17.61 -10.05
CA LYS A 70 33.31 -16.55 -10.41
C LYS A 70 32.06 -16.57 -9.53
N ASN A 71 31.55 -17.76 -9.22
CA ASN A 71 30.41 -17.91 -8.32
C ASN A 71 30.75 -17.46 -6.89
N LEU A 72 31.95 -17.80 -6.41
CA LEU A 72 32.45 -17.40 -5.10
C LEU A 72 32.56 -15.88 -4.99
N ASP A 73 33.19 -15.23 -5.97
CA ASP A 73 33.29 -13.76 -6.04
C ASP A 73 31.90 -13.10 -6.03
N THR A 74 30.92 -13.71 -6.73
CA THR A 74 29.53 -13.23 -6.75
C THR A 74 28.85 -13.39 -5.41
N ILE A 75 29.10 -14.48 -4.68
CA ILE A 75 28.53 -14.73 -3.35
C ILE A 75 29.14 -13.76 -2.33
N GLU A 76 30.45 -13.55 -2.37
CA GLU A 76 31.15 -12.61 -1.49
C GLU A 76 30.61 -11.19 -1.66
N SER A 77 30.45 -10.71 -2.90
CA SER A 77 29.85 -9.40 -3.17
C SER A 77 28.41 -9.29 -2.66
N LYS A 78 27.60 -10.35 -2.79
CA LYS A 78 26.24 -10.36 -2.23
C LYS A 78 26.23 -10.35 -0.71
N LEU A 79 27.17 -11.05 -0.08
CA LEU A 79 27.29 -11.09 1.37
C LEU A 79 27.68 -9.72 1.93
N GLU A 80 28.64 -9.04 1.31
CA GLU A 80 29.05 -7.68 1.69
C GLU A 80 27.88 -6.69 1.60
N ASN A 81 27.15 -6.70 0.48
CA ASN A 81 25.95 -5.87 0.31
C ASN A 81 24.86 -6.18 1.36
N ALA A 82 24.69 -7.44 1.75
CA ALA A 82 23.73 -7.83 2.77
C ALA A 82 24.14 -7.32 4.16
N LEU A 83 25.43 -7.39 4.50
CA LEU A 83 25.97 -6.86 5.75
C LEU A 83 25.78 -5.35 5.85
N THR A 84 26.12 -4.59 4.79
CA THR A 84 25.90 -3.14 4.77
C THR A 84 24.43 -2.78 4.92
N LEU A 85 23.52 -3.57 4.33
CA LEU A 85 22.08 -3.35 4.46
C LEU A 85 21.58 -3.62 5.88
N VAL A 86 22.15 -4.60 6.58
CA VAL A 86 21.82 -4.89 7.99
C VAL A 86 22.25 -3.73 8.87
N GLU A 87 23.48 -3.23 8.73
CA GLU A 87 23.98 -2.08 9.52
C GLU A 87 23.12 -0.83 9.31
N GLN A 88 22.72 -0.55 8.07
CA GLN A 88 21.80 0.56 7.77
C GLN A 88 20.45 0.39 8.46
N LYS A 89 19.88 -0.82 8.44
CA LYS A 89 18.60 -1.11 9.10
C LYS A 89 18.70 -0.96 10.62
N GLU A 90 19.80 -1.36 11.23
CA GLU A 90 20.04 -1.18 12.67
C GLU A 90 20.07 0.30 13.06
N CYS A 91 20.69 1.15 12.23
CA CYS A 91 20.70 2.59 12.42
C CYS A 91 19.27 3.17 12.40
N ILE A 92 18.47 2.81 11.38
CA ILE A 92 17.07 3.25 11.26
C ILE A 92 16.23 2.80 12.47
N ILE A 93 16.38 1.55 12.90
CA ILE A 93 15.65 1.03 14.08
C ILE A 93 15.99 1.83 15.34
N LYS A 94 17.26 2.22 15.50
CA LYS A 94 17.70 3.04 16.64
C LYS A 94 17.05 4.43 16.62
N GLU A 95 17.01 5.08 15.47
CA GLU A 95 16.37 6.38 15.30
C GLU A 95 14.86 6.32 15.57
N GLN A 96 14.17 5.30 15.03
CA GLN A 96 12.74 5.11 15.27
C GLN A 96 12.43 4.88 16.75
N LYS A 97 13.23 4.08 17.46
CA LYS A 97 13.08 3.89 18.91
C LYS A 97 13.24 5.19 19.69
N GLN A 98 14.17 6.05 19.28
CA GLN A 98 14.37 7.36 19.90
C GLN A 98 13.16 8.28 19.67
N GLN A 99 12.63 8.33 18.45
CA GLN A 99 11.42 9.11 18.15
C GLN A 99 10.19 8.63 18.93
N ILE A 100 10.01 7.30 19.08
CA ILE A 100 8.92 6.73 19.87
C ILE A 100 9.00 7.21 21.33
N LYS A 101 10.20 7.18 21.92
CA LYS A 101 10.41 7.66 23.29
C LYS A 101 10.05 9.15 23.42
N GLU A 102 10.50 9.99 22.51
CA GLU A 102 10.18 11.43 22.53
C GLU A 102 8.69 11.71 22.40
N LEU A 103 7.97 10.91 21.60
CA LEU A 103 6.52 11.02 21.46
C LEU A 103 5.80 10.59 22.74
N GLN A 104 6.27 9.53 23.41
CA GLN A 104 5.73 9.07 24.69
C GLN A 104 5.90 10.16 25.76
N ASP A 105 7.08 10.76 25.87
CA ASP A 105 7.34 11.84 26.82
C ASP A 105 6.45 13.07 26.54
N LYS A 106 6.22 13.41 25.27
CA LYS A 106 5.29 14.50 24.88
C LYS A 106 3.85 14.19 25.28
N LEU A 107 3.39 12.96 25.06
CA LEU A 107 2.04 12.53 25.44
C LEU A 107 1.83 12.60 26.94
N GLU A 108 2.80 12.15 27.74
CA GLU A 108 2.77 12.24 29.19
C GLU A 108 2.65 13.70 29.66
N ASN A 109 3.47 14.59 29.09
CA ASN A 109 3.42 16.01 29.40
C ASN A 109 2.07 16.66 29.05
N VAL A 110 1.46 16.29 27.93
CA VAL A 110 0.12 16.76 27.54
C VAL A 110 -0.94 16.27 28.53
N ALA A 111 -0.86 15.00 28.95
CA ALA A 111 -1.79 14.43 29.91
C ALA A 111 -1.71 15.15 31.28
N ILE A 112 -0.50 15.39 31.80
CA ILE A 112 -0.29 16.10 33.06
C ILE A 112 -0.86 17.53 32.97
N LYS A 113 -0.56 18.27 31.90
CA LYS A 113 -1.07 19.63 31.70
C LYS A 113 -2.59 19.70 31.57
N ALA A 114 -3.22 18.66 31.02
CA ALA A 114 -4.68 18.60 30.89
C ALA A 114 -5.36 18.47 32.26
N VAL A 115 -4.79 17.68 33.18
CA VAL A 115 -5.33 17.48 34.54
C VAL A 115 -5.19 18.73 35.40
N GLN A 116 -4.14 19.53 35.20
CA GLN A 116 -3.87 20.73 35.98
C GLN A 116 -4.72 21.95 35.60
N ARG A 117 -5.51 21.89 34.52
CA ARG A 117 -6.37 23.01 34.13
C ARG A 117 -7.64 23.08 34.99
N PRO A 118 -7.88 24.17 35.74
CA PRO A 118 -9.16 24.36 36.42
C PRO A 118 -10.28 24.52 35.38
N THR A 119 -11.40 23.85 35.60
CA THR A 119 -12.59 23.94 34.73
C THR A 119 -13.67 24.76 35.42
N THR A 120 -14.01 25.92 34.86
CA THR A 120 -15.27 26.64 35.12
C THR A 120 -16.37 25.94 34.32
N SER A 121 -17.42 25.42 34.95
CA SER A 121 -18.43 24.63 34.24
C SER A 121 -19.86 24.99 34.66
N ASN A 122 -20.67 25.43 33.69
CA ASN A 122 -22.14 25.60 33.73
C ASN A 122 -22.88 24.24 33.82
N LYS A 123 -22.42 23.32 34.69
CA LYS A 123 -22.93 21.93 34.79
C LYS A 123 -24.45 21.85 34.92
N THR A 124 -25.08 22.82 35.57
CA THR A 124 -26.51 22.79 35.91
C THR A 124 -27.42 22.93 34.69
N GLN A 125 -27.10 23.81 33.72
CA GLN A 125 -27.94 24.02 32.53
C GLN A 125 -27.83 22.85 31.54
N ILE A 126 -26.61 22.36 31.28
CA ILE A 126 -26.37 21.22 30.39
C ILE A 126 -27.02 19.95 30.95
N ASN A 127 -26.93 19.71 32.27
CA ASN A 127 -27.58 18.56 32.88
C ASN A 127 -29.10 18.60 32.74
N ASN A 128 -29.73 19.76 32.92
CA ASN A 128 -31.17 19.92 32.71
C ASN A 128 -31.60 19.63 31.27
N TYR A 129 -30.81 20.07 30.28
CA TYR A 129 -31.09 19.77 28.87
C TYR A 129 -30.95 18.26 28.58
N ILE A 130 -29.90 17.62 29.11
CA ILE A 130 -29.70 16.16 28.98
C ILE A 130 -30.86 15.37 29.58
N GLN A 131 -31.39 15.80 30.74
CA GLN A 131 -32.53 15.13 31.37
C GLN A 131 -33.79 15.19 30.48
N ASN A 132 -34.06 16.35 29.87
CA ASN A 132 -35.25 16.57 29.04
C ASN A 132 -35.10 16.11 27.58
N MET A 133 -33.90 15.73 27.15
CA MET A 133 -33.63 15.24 25.80
C MET A 133 -34.39 13.95 25.51
N LYS A 134 -34.99 13.85 24.31
CA LYS A 134 -35.66 12.63 23.85
C LYS A 134 -34.64 11.63 23.26
N PRO A 135 -34.88 10.31 23.40
CA PRO A 135 -34.12 9.26 22.69
C PRO A 135 -34.01 9.47 21.19
N VAL A 136 -32.87 9.12 20.59
CA VAL A 136 -32.73 8.94 19.15
C VAL A 136 -33.08 7.50 18.82
N THR A 137 -34.31 7.29 18.35
CA THR A 137 -34.82 6.00 17.89
C THR A 137 -34.71 5.86 16.39
N ASP A 138 -34.60 4.62 15.89
CA ASP A 138 -34.57 4.38 14.43
C ASP A 138 -35.86 4.88 13.76
N GLU A 139 -37.00 4.73 14.44
CA GLU A 139 -38.29 5.32 14.05
C GLU A 139 -38.19 6.84 13.89
N SER A 140 -37.60 7.55 14.87
CA SER A 140 -37.48 9.01 14.79
C SER A 140 -36.58 9.49 13.65
N LEU A 141 -35.58 8.68 13.27
CA LEU A 141 -34.73 8.95 12.12
C LEU A 141 -35.47 8.70 10.80
N LEU A 142 -36.36 7.71 10.75
CA LEU A 142 -37.12 7.30 9.56
C LEU A 142 -38.36 8.17 9.30
N ASP A 143 -39.11 8.54 10.35
CA ASP A 143 -40.34 9.34 10.25
C ASP A 143 -40.11 10.71 9.58
N ASN A 144 -38.88 11.22 9.71
CA ASN A 144 -38.51 12.54 9.22
C ASN A 144 -37.83 12.53 7.84
N VAL A 145 -37.60 11.35 7.24
CA VAL A 145 -36.90 11.20 5.95
C VAL A 145 -37.56 12.00 4.83
N GLN A 146 -38.89 12.15 4.89
CA GLN A 146 -39.66 12.95 3.93
C GLN A 146 -39.27 14.44 3.90
N HIS A 147 -38.67 14.97 4.96
CA HIS A 147 -38.24 16.36 5.04
C HIS A 147 -36.85 16.60 4.42
N LEU A 148 -36.15 15.55 4.01
CA LEU A 148 -34.95 15.71 3.21
C LEU A 148 -35.34 16.22 1.82
N THR A 149 -34.77 17.36 1.41
CA THR A 149 -35.05 18.01 0.13
C THR A 149 -33.78 18.07 -0.71
N ILE A 150 -33.94 18.33 -2.00
CA ILE A 150 -32.78 18.53 -2.88
C ILE A 150 -31.97 19.77 -2.50
N ASP A 151 -32.58 20.77 -1.87
CA ASP A 151 -31.89 21.99 -1.44
C ASP A 151 -30.93 21.70 -0.28
N HIS A 152 -31.32 20.84 0.66
CA HIS A 152 -30.41 20.35 1.70
C HIS A 152 -29.18 19.66 1.09
N ILE A 153 -29.40 18.82 0.07
CA ILE A 153 -28.33 18.09 -0.62
C ILE A 153 -27.40 19.04 -1.37
N LYS A 154 -27.94 20.03 -2.08
CA LYS A 154 -27.15 21.01 -2.86
C LYS A 154 -26.24 21.89 -2.00
N LYS A 155 -26.61 22.14 -0.74
CA LYS A 155 -25.76 22.85 0.23
C LYS A 155 -24.61 21.98 0.76
N GLY A 156 -24.55 20.69 0.41
CA GLY A 156 -23.50 19.80 0.89
C GLY A 156 -23.59 19.58 2.41
N PRO A 157 -22.46 19.34 3.12
CA PRO A 157 -22.46 18.95 4.54
C PRO A 157 -23.26 19.85 5.47
N GLU A 158 -23.31 21.16 5.18
CA GLU A 158 -24.10 22.13 5.94
C GLU A 158 -25.61 21.88 5.83
N GLY A 159 -26.14 21.62 4.62
CA GLY A 159 -27.56 21.36 4.45
C GLY A 159 -28.02 20.02 5.02
N TYR A 160 -27.15 18.99 5.02
CA TYR A 160 -27.44 17.76 5.75
C TYR A 160 -27.49 18.00 7.26
N ALA A 161 -26.61 18.86 7.79
CA ALA A 161 -26.60 19.22 9.20
C ALA A 161 -27.86 20.04 9.59
N GLU A 162 -28.26 21.01 8.76
CA GLU A 162 -29.52 21.76 8.92
C GLU A 162 -30.70 20.79 9.01
N TYR A 163 -30.89 19.93 8.00
CA TYR A 163 -31.95 18.92 7.99
C TYR A 163 -31.90 18.03 9.25
N ALA A 164 -30.71 17.54 9.60
CA ALA A 164 -30.56 16.65 10.75
C ALA A 164 -31.02 17.33 12.05
N LEU A 165 -30.61 18.57 12.28
CA LEU A 165 -30.90 19.32 13.50
C LEU A 165 -32.33 19.89 13.55
N GLU A 166 -32.94 20.18 12.41
CA GLU A 166 -34.32 20.66 12.33
C GLU A 166 -35.35 19.54 12.43
N TYR A 167 -35.00 18.33 11.99
CA TYR A 167 -35.95 17.22 11.91
C TYR A 167 -35.50 16.02 12.78
N PRO A 168 -34.80 14.98 12.27
CA PRO A 168 -34.64 13.71 12.99
C PRO A 168 -33.86 13.83 14.31
N LEU A 169 -32.99 14.82 14.48
CA LEU A 169 -32.16 15.01 15.67
C LEU A 169 -32.57 16.21 16.53
N LYS A 170 -33.66 16.91 16.18
CA LYS A 170 -34.15 18.07 16.92
C LYS A 170 -34.43 17.72 18.37
N ASP A 171 -33.77 18.43 19.29
CA ASP A 171 -33.86 18.21 20.75
C ASP A 171 -33.49 16.79 21.23
N ARG A 172 -32.76 16.02 20.40
CA ARG A 172 -32.36 14.63 20.69
C ARG A 172 -30.85 14.41 20.81
N MET A 173 -30.05 15.45 20.56
CA MET A 173 -28.61 15.44 20.80
C MET A 173 -28.07 16.82 21.22
N LEU A 174 -26.83 16.85 21.68
CA LEU A 174 -26.05 18.07 21.88
C LEU A 174 -24.56 17.82 21.63
N CYS A 175 -23.83 18.87 21.26
CA CYS A 175 -22.37 18.85 21.26
C CYS A 175 -21.83 19.34 22.60
N SER A 176 -21.12 18.46 23.32
CA SER A 176 -20.61 18.76 24.66
C SER A 176 -19.17 19.28 24.68
N ASP A 177 -18.42 19.04 23.60
CA ASP A 177 -17.06 19.53 23.40
C ASP A 177 -16.84 19.66 21.89
N TYR A 178 -16.91 20.89 21.38
CA TYR A 178 -16.73 21.18 19.97
C TYR A 178 -15.33 20.82 19.46
N SER A 179 -14.28 21.09 20.27
CA SER A 179 -12.89 20.82 19.89
C SER A 179 -12.64 19.33 19.66
N ARG A 180 -13.37 18.48 20.40
CA ARG A 180 -13.28 17.01 20.30
C ARG A 180 -14.46 16.37 19.58
N ARG A 181 -15.35 17.18 18.99
CA ARG A 181 -16.60 16.74 18.33
C ARG A 181 -17.36 15.72 19.18
N LYS A 182 -17.46 15.97 20.49
CA LYS A 182 -18.04 15.02 21.45
C LYS A 182 -19.54 15.21 21.53
N VAL A 183 -20.27 14.38 20.80
CA VAL A 183 -21.73 14.39 20.78
C VAL A 183 -22.29 13.55 21.92
N LYS A 184 -23.40 14.00 22.50
CA LYS A 184 -24.20 13.24 23.46
C LYS A 184 -25.63 13.11 22.99
N PHE A 185 -26.18 11.91 23.08
CA PHE A 185 -27.57 11.60 22.74
C PHE A 185 -28.07 10.45 23.62
N LYS A 186 -29.38 10.23 23.67
CA LYS A 186 -29.97 9.06 24.35
C LYS A 186 -30.25 7.94 23.35
N ASP A 187 -29.87 6.71 23.66
CA ASP A 187 -30.20 5.54 22.82
C ASP A 187 -31.68 5.12 22.97
N ASN A 188 -32.07 4.03 22.29
CA ASN A 188 -33.44 3.49 22.30
C ASN A 188 -33.93 3.13 23.72
N GLU A 189 -33.02 2.81 24.64
CA GLU A 189 -33.32 2.46 26.04
C GLU A 189 -33.31 3.71 26.95
N GLY A 190 -32.99 4.88 26.40
CA GLY A 190 -32.89 6.14 27.13
C GLY A 190 -31.55 6.36 27.83
N ASN A 191 -30.56 5.49 27.62
CA ASN A 191 -29.23 5.63 28.20
C ASN A 191 -28.45 6.74 27.49
N LEU A 192 -27.74 7.55 28.27
CA LEU A 192 -26.92 8.63 27.73
C LEU A 192 -25.63 8.08 27.09
N ILE A 193 -25.54 8.16 25.77
CA ILE A 193 -24.37 7.80 25.00
C ILE A 193 -23.49 9.03 24.78
N THR A 194 -22.18 8.85 24.94
CA THR A 194 -21.18 9.83 24.51
C THR A 194 -20.47 9.26 23.29
N ASP A 195 -20.59 9.96 22.16
CA ASP A 195 -20.12 9.52 20.85
C ASP A 195 -19.06 10.49 20.32
N PRO A 196 -17.77 10.22 20.58
CA PRO A 196 -16.67 11.02 20.05
C PRO A 196 -16.67 10.98 18.53
N GLU A 197 -16.52 12.15 17.89
CA GLU A 197 -16.61 12.30 16.44
C GLU A 197 -17.94 11.87 15.81
N MET A 198 -18.99 11.68 16.62
CA MET A 198 -20.35 11.32 16.17
C MET A 198 -20.39 10.03 15.31
N THR A 199 -19.51 9.08 15.58
CA THR A 199 -19.34 7.87 14.76
C THR A 199 -20.58 6.96 14.71
N VAL A 200 -21.25 6.78 15.84
CA VAL A 200 -22.42 5.90 15.95
C VAL A 200 -23.66 6.61 15.40
N LEU A 201 -23.85 7.86 15.79
CA LEU A 201 -25.03 8.62 15.43
C LEU A 201 -25.03 9.01 13.94
N ALA A 202 -23.88 9.42 13.39
CA ALA A 202 -23.77 9.75 11.97
C ALA A 202 -24.01 8.52 11.09
N LYS A 203 -23.49 7.35 11.47
CA LYS A 203 -23.76 6.09 10.76
C LYS A 203 -25.25 5.78 10.69
N ARG A 204 -25.95 5.81 11.84
CA ARG A 204 -27.40 5.57 11.92
C ARG A 204 -28.19 6.58 11.09
N PHE A 205 -27.78 7.86 11.16
CA PHE A 205 -28.40 8.93 10.38
C PHE A 205 -28.21 8.74 8.88
N PHE A 206 -26.99 8.45 8.40
CA PHE A 206 -26.74 8.23 6.98
C PHE A 206 -27.46 6.99 6.45
N GLU A 207 -27.53 5.93 7.25
CA GLU A 207 -28.31 4.73 6.92
C GLU A 207 -29.82 5.04 6.77
N SER A 208 -30.38 5.93 7.59
CA SER A 208 -31.82 6.25 7.50
C SER A 208 -32.18 7.09 6.27
N ILE A 209 -31.24 7.89 5.74
CA ILE A 209 -31.51 8.78 4.61
C ILE A 209 -30.99 8.29 3.25
N LYS A 210 -30.14 7.25 3.20
CA LYS A 210 -29.42 6.87 1.98
C LYS A 210 -30.31 6.64 0.76
N GLU A 211 -31.44 5.95 0.93
CA GLU A 211 -32.34 5.64 -0.18
C GLU A 211 -33.06 6.90 -0.68
N LYS A 212 -33.55 7.75 0.23
CA LYS A 212 -34.20 9.01 -0.15
C LYS A 212 -33.22 9.99 -0.79
N ASN A 213 -31.99 10.04 -0.26
CA ASN A 213 -30.90 10.83 -0.81
C ASN A 213 -30.61 10.45 -2.26
N LYS A 214 -30.46 9.14 -2.51
CA LYS A 214 -30.27 8.57 -3.84
C LYS A 214 -31.43 8.88 -4.78
N GLU A 215 -32.68 8.77 -4.32
CA GLU A 215 -33.88 9.11 -5.09
C GLU A 215 -33.86 10.57 -5.55
N LEU A 216 -33.63 11.51 -4.62
CA LEU A 216 -33.61 12.95 -4.88
C LEU A 216 -32.48 13.34 -5.84
N ILE A 217 -31.28 12.77 -5.66
CA ILE A 217 -30.13 13.03 -6.54
C ILE A 217 -30.39 12.50 -7.94
N CYS A 218 -30.91 11.27 -8.08
CA CYS A 218 -31.26 10.72 -9.39
C CYS A 218 -32.33 11.56 -10.10
N LYS A 219 -33.36 12.02 -9.37
CA LYS A 219 -34.39 12.89 -9.92
C LYS A 219 -33.80 14.23 -10.39
N SER A 220 -32.99 14.87 -9.55
CA SER A 220 -32.36 16.15 -9.88
C SER A 220 -31.37 16.02 -11.04
N ALA A 221 -30.58 14.95 -11.11
CA ALA A 221 -29.65 14.71 -12.22
C ALA A 221 -30.40 14.49 -13.55
N ASN A 222 -31.55 13.80 -13.52
CA ASN A 222 -32.38 13.63 -14.71
C ASN A 222 -33.00 14.95 -15.18
N GLU A 223 -33.47 15.79 -14.26
CA GLU A 223 -33.99 17.14 -14.61
C GLU A 223 -32.90 18.05 -15.19
N LEU A 224 -31.67 17.90 -14.72
CA LEU A 224 -30.52 18.65 -15.24
C LEU A 224 -29.97 18.08 -16.55
N LYS A 225 -30.37 16.86 -16.95
CA LYS A 225 -29.92 16.19 -18.17
C LYS A 225 -30.19 17.00 -19.44
N GLU A 226 -31.31 17.72 -19.46
CA GLU A 226 -31.71 18.56 -20.60
C GLU A 226 -30.90 19.88 -20.69
N LYS A 227 -30.12 20.20 -19.66
CA LYS A 227 -29.28 21.42 -19.56
C LYS A 227 -27.77 21.11 -19.53
N LEU A 228 -27.36 19.88 -19.86
CA LEU A 228 -25.96 19.40 -19.81
C LEU A 228 -24.99 20.07 -20.79
N GLY A 229 -25.44 21.04 -21.60
CA GLY A 229 -24.57 21.85 -22.46
C GLY A 229 -23.85 22.99 -21.73
N ASP A 230 -24.14 23.22 -20.45
CA ASP A 230 -23.51 24.24 -19.60
C ASP A 230 -22.53 23.58 -18.62
N ASP A 231 -21.25 23.99 -18.65
CA ASP A 231 -20.18 23.45 -17.81
C ASP A 231 -20.53 23.50 -16.31
N ASN A 232 -21.26 24.53 -15.85
CA ASN A 232 -21.66 24.66 -14.45
C ASN A 232 -22.65 23.58 -13.99
N VAL A 233 -23.45 23.05 -14.93
CA VAL A 233 -24.44 22.01 -14.64
C VAL A 233 -23.75 20.67 -14.45
N MET A 234 -22.71 20.38 -15.24
CA MET A 234 -21.94 19.14 -15.12
C MET A 234 -21.24 19.04 -13.75
N ASP A 235 -20.55 20.11 -13.33
CA ASP A 235 -19.89 20.16 -12.01
C ASP A 235 -20.88 19.95 -10.86
N THR A 236 -22.08 20.53 -10.97
CA THR A 236 -23.14 20.35 -9.98
C THR A 236 -23.58 18.89 -9.92
N VAL A 237 -23.79 18.24 -11.07
CA VAL A 237 -24.20 16.83 -11.13
C VAL A 237 -23.13 15.92 -10.55
N VAL A 238 -21.85 16.15 -10.86
CA VAL A 238 -20.73 15.39 -10.28
C VAL A 238 -20.75 15.49 -8.76
N LYS A 239 -20.84 16.69 -8.19
CA LYS A 239 -20.93 16.89 -6.73
C LYS A 239 -22.10 16.16 -6.10
N LEU A 240 -23.27 16.16 -6.74
CA LEU A 240 -24.44 15.41 -6.24
C LEU A 240 -24.15 13.90 -6.19
N PHE A 241 -23.48 13.34 -7.21
CA PHE A 241 -23.10 11.93 -7.19
C PHE A 241 -22.01 11.61 -6.17
N ASP A 242 -21.08 12.54 -5.91
CA ASP A 242 -20.11 12.41 -4.84
C ASP A 242 -20.81 12.36 -3.47
N TYR A 243 -21.75 13.27 -3.21
CA TYR A 243 -22.57 13.24 -1.98
C TYR A 243 -23.36 11.95 -1.85
N LYS A 244 -23.92 11.42 -2.95
CA LYS A 244 -24.53 10.08 -2.94
C LYS A 244 -23.55 9.02 -2.48
N SER A 245 -22.33 9.01 -3.02
CA SER A 245 -21.29 8.06 -2.61
C SER A 245 -20.86 8.24 -1.16
N ASP A 246 -20.75 9.47 -0.68
CA ASP A 246 -20.33 9.76 0.69
C ASP A 246 -21.38 9.34 1.72
N ILE A 247 -22.66 9.56 1.44
CA ILE A 247 -23.75 9.09 2.30
C ILE A 247 -23.79 7.55 2.35
N GLU A 248 -23.58 6.87 1.22
CA GLU A 248 -23.51 5.40 1.17
C GLU A 248 -22.34 4.87 2.02
N LYS A 249 -21.14 5.42 1.83
CA LYS A 249 -19.94 5.07 2.63
C LYS A 249 -20.16 5.35 4.11
N GLY A 250 -20.75 6.50 4.43
CA GLY A 250 -21.08 6.90 5.80
C GLY A 250 -22.08 5.95 6.48
N SER A 251 -23.01 5.37 5.72
CA SER A 251 -23.97 4.36 6.20
C SER A 251 -23.29 3.05 6.64
N TYR A 252 -22.18 2.70 5.99
CA TYR A 252 -21.30 1.60 6.41
C TYR A 252 -20.37 1.97 7.58
N GLY A 253 -20.27 3.26 7.92
CA GLY A 253 -19.43 3.79 9.00
C GLY A 253 -18.05 4.27 8.55
N GLU A 254 -17.83 4.45 7.24
CA GLU A 254 -16.60 5.07 6.75
C GLU A 254 -16.55 6.56 7.09
N LYS A 255 -15.38 7.02 7.53
CA LYS A 255 -15.12 8.43 7.89
C LYS A 255 -14.52 9.18 6.70
N THR A 256 -15.38 9.59 5.77
CA THR A 256 -14.97 10.42 4.64
C THR A 256 -14.73 11.88 5.07
N GLU A 257 -14.12 12.68 4.20
CA GLU A 257 -14.01 14.13 4.42
C GLU A 257 -15.40 14.77 4.62
N PHE A 258 -16.38 14.32 3.82
CA PHE A 258 -17.78 14.72 3.97
C PHE A 258 -18.34 14.40 5.37
N HIS A 259 -18.06 13.21 5.93
CA HIS A 259 -18.45 12.87 7.30
C HIS A 259 -17.84 13.88 8.29
N HIS A 260 -16.55 14.19 8.16
CA HIS A 260 -15.89 15.15 9.05
C HIS A 260 -16.53 16.54 8.98
N ASP A 261 -16.86 17.02 7.79
CA ASP A 261 -17.50 18.31 7.61
C ASP A 261 -18.94 18.33 8.12
N PHE A 262 -19.71 17.27 7.88
CA PHE A 262 -21.05 17.12 8.43
C PHE A 262 -21.04 17.20 9.96
N VAL A 263 -20.16 16.42 10.61
CA VAL A 263 -20.05 16.43 12.07
C VAL A 263 -19.62 17.80 12.59
N LYS A 264 -18.73 18.49 11.88
CA LYS A 264 -18.31 19.85 12.23
C LYS A 264 -19.50 20.82 12.20
N GLN A 265 -20.33 20.75 11.17
CA GLN A 265 -21.52 21.59 11.03
C GLN A 265 -22.55 21.29 12.12
N VAL A 266 -22.90 20.01 12.32
CA VAL A 266 -23.79 19.56 13.39
C VAL A 266 -23.30 20.04 14.76
N CYS A 267 -22.01 19.85 15.05
CA CYS A 267 -21.43 20.26 16.32
C CYS A 267 -21.49 21.77 16.52
N SER A 268 -21.22 22.57 15.48
CA SER A 268 -21.21 24.04 15.58
C SER A 268 -22.59 24.64 15.91
N GLN A 269 -23.66 24.00 15.43
CA GLN A 269 -25.04 24.46 15.59
C GLN A 269 -25.74 23.86 16.83
N SER A 270 -25.12 22.88 17.49
CA SER A 270 -25.70 22.16 18.64
C SER A 270 -24.89 22.35 19.94
N ILE A 271 -23.98 23.32 19.97
CA ILE A 271 -23.29 23.73 21.21
C ILE A 271 -24.32 24.36 22.14
N LYS A 272 -24.36 23.89 23.39
CA LYS A 272 -25.13 24.50 24.47
C LYS A 272 -24.11 24.98 25.52
N GLU A 273 -23.96 26.29 25.66
CA GLU A 273 -23.13 26.94 26.69
C GLU A 273 -23.82 27.01 28.07
#